data_AF-A0A016SE68-F1
#
_entry.id   AF-A0A016SE68-F1
#
_cell.length_a   1.000
_cell.length_b   1.000
_cell.length_c   1.000
_cell.angle_alpha   90.00
_cell.angle_beta   90.00
_cell.angle_gamma   90.00
#
_symmetry.space_group_name_H-M   'P 1'
#
loop_
_entity.id
_entity.type
_entity.pdbx_description
1 polymer ?
#
loop_
_entity_poly.entity_id
_entity_poly.type
_entity_poly.pdbx_seq_one_letter_code
_entity_poly.pdbx_strand_id
1 'polypeptide(L)'
;MGRFSGVLSIVCFEGFLLKTRLQKNKTQLMVRSYELGVLISDPARVKLPYDYPVAKYGPKDDPWICDMSYTEADSHGKQWIVSRR
;
A
#
# COMPACT_ATOMS: atom_id res chain seq x y z
N MET A 1 17.41 -13.14 6.50
CA MET A 1 16.36 -13.28 7.55
C MET A 1 15.66 -11.95 7.71
N GLY A 2 14.72 -11.65 6.81
CA GLY A 2 13.76 -10.54 6.95
C GLY A 2 12.38 -11.16 7.06
N ARG A 3 11.66 -10.86 8.13
CA ARG A 3 10.30 -11.35 8.40
C ARG A 3 9.32 -10.46 7.64
N PHE A 4 8.82 -10.89 6.49
CA PHE A 4 7.64 -10.27 5.87
C PHE A 4 6.39 -10.88 6.50
N SER A 5 5.81 -10.17 7.48
CA SER A 5 4.52 -10.50 8.10
C SER A 5 3.41 -9.77 7.37
N GLY A 6 2.41 -10.51 6.89
CA GLY A 6 1.09 -9.99 6.51
C GLY A 6 1.00 -9.35 5.12
N VAL A 7 0.79 -10.17 4.09
CA VAL A 7 0.57 -9.71 2.71
C VAL A 7 -0.87 -9.18 2.57
N LEU A 8 -1.05 -7.86 2.68
CA LEU A 8 -2.20 -7.17 2.10
C LEU A 8 -1.85 -6.88 0.64
N SER A 9 -2.37 -7.70 -0.28
CA SER A 9 -2.20 -7.53 -1.71
C SER A 9 -2.89 -6.25 -2.19
N ILE A 10 -2.16 -5.14 -2.25
CA ILE A 10 -2.59 -3.95 -2.97
C ILE A 10 -2.02 -4.08 -4.38
N VAL A 11 -2.91 -4.31 -5.35
CA VAL A 11 -2.61 -4.30 -6.78
C VAL A 11 -2.01 -2.93 -7.14
N CYS A 12 -0.77 -2.91 -7.64
CA CYS A 12 -0.21 -1.74 -8.29
C CYS A 12 -0.89 -1.63 -9.66
N PHE A 13 -1.59 -0.53 -9.89
CA PHE A 13 -1.99 -0.11 -11.22
C PHE A 13 -1.28 1.22 -11.48
N GLU A 14 -0.28 1.17 -12.37
CA GLU A 14 0.23 2.25 -13.22
C GLU A 14 -0.31 3.67 -12.91
N GLY A 15 0.57 4.53 -12.38
CA GLY A 15 0.65 5.93 -12.82
C GLY A 15 -0.49 6.92 -12.51
N PHE A 16 -1.53 6.58 -11.76
CA PHE A 16 -2.64 7.50 -11.42
C PHE A 16 -2.67 7.92 -9.95
N LEU A 17 -1.52 8.29 -9.35
CA LEU A 17 -1.44 8.58 -7.92
C LEU A 17 -1.84 10.02 -7.53
N LEU A 18 -3.01 10.48 -7.97
CA LEU A 18 -3.71 11.63 -7.39
C LEU A 18 -5.22 11.32 -7.41
N LYS A 19 -5.66 10.51 -6.45
CA LYS A 19 -7.08 10.13 -6.28
C LYS A 19 -7.95 11.37 -6.00
N THR A 20 -7.44 12.26 -5.16
CA THR A 20 -7.98 13.59 -4.92
C THR A 20 -6.86 14.63 -4.92
N ARG A 21 -7.12 15.82 -5.44
CA ARG A 21 -6.14 16.92 -5.43
C ARG A 21 -6.82 18.28 -5.43
N LEU A 22 -6.25 19.22 -4.68
CA LEU A 22 -6.60 20.64 -4.80
C LEU A 22 -6.08 21.25 -6.10
N GLN A 23 -6.92 21.98 -6.80
CA GLN A 23 -6.64 22.69 -8.05
C GLN A 23 -7.12 24.14 -7.95
N LYS A 24 -6.84 24.93 -9.00
CA LYS A 24 -7.26 26.34 -9.15
C LYS A 24 -7.05 27.15 -7.86
N ASN A 25 -5.79 27.32 -7.46
CA ASN A 25 -5.43 28.06 -6.24
C ASN A 25 -6.14 27.57 -4.96
N LYS A 26 -6.33 26.25 -4.84
CA LYS A 26 -6.95 25.56 -3.68
C LYS A 26 -8.45 25.82 -3.50
N THR A 27 -9.15 26.33 -4.51
CA THR A 27 -10.61 26.55 -4.45
C THR A 27 -11.41 25.37 -5.00
N GLN A 28 -10.77 24.47 -5.77
CA GLN A 28 -11.44 23.30 -6.35
C GLN A 28 -10.80 22.01 -5.83
N LEU A 29 -11.61 21.12 -5.27
CA LEU A 29 -11.24 19.74 -4.99
C LEU A 29 -11.61 18.87 -6.18
N MET A 30 -10.63 18.20 -6.78
CA MET A 30 -10.82 17.30 -7.91
C MET A 30 -10.72 15.85 -7.41
N VAL A 31 -11.71 15.02 -7.76
CA VAL A 31 -11.84 13.60 -7.36
C VAL A 31 -11.87 12.75 -8.64
N ARG A 32 -11.02 11.72 -8.73
CA ARG A 32 -10.87 10.87 -9.93
C ARG A 32 -11.40 9.46 -9.80
N SER A 33 -11.83 9.05 -8.60
CA SER A 33 -12.19 7.67 -8.31
C SER A 33 -13.39 7.65 -7.36
N TYR A 34 -14.25 6.65 -7.52
CA TYR A 34 -15.40 6.41 -6.66
C TYR A 34 -14.99 5.51 -5.49
N GLU A 35 -15.13 6.01 -4.27
CA GLU A 35 -14.75 5.30 -3.05
C GLU A 35 -15.78 5.54 -1.97
N LEU A 36 -15.98 4.55 -1.11
CA LEU A 36 -16.89 4.62 0.01
C LEU A 36 -16.22 4.03 1.26
N GLY A 37 -16.31 4.74 2.37
CA GLY A 37 -15.80 4.30 3.67
C GLY A 37 -16.74 4.74 4.79
N VAL A 38 -16.58 4.13 5.97
CA VAL A 38 -17.35 4.46 7.17
C VAL A 38 -16.40 5.11 8.17
N LEU A 39 -16.81 6.26 8.72
CA LEU A 39 -16.08 6.93 9.79
C LEU A 39 -16.60 6.44 11.15
N ILE A 40 -15.72 5.84 11.96
CA ILE A 40 -16.00 5.51 13.36
C ILE A 40 -15.47 6.66 14.22
N SER A 41 -16.38 7.40 14.87
CA SER A 41 -16.02 8.60 15.63
C SER A 41 -15.54 8.33 17.06
N ASP A 42 -15.90 7.18 17.64
CA ASP A 42 -15.51 6.79 19.00
C ASP A 42 -14.24 5.91 18.97
N PRO A 43 -13.07 6.44 19.39
CA PRO A 43 -11.80 5.70 19.33
C PRO A 43 -11.78 4.50 20.29
N ALA A 44 -12.56 4.51 21.38
CA ALA A 44 -12.62 3.40 22.33
C ALA A 44 -13.27 2.13 21.74
N ARG A 45 -13.97 2.26 20.62
CA ARG A 45 -14.65 1.15 19.93
C ARG A 45 -13.82 0.55 18.80
N VAL A 46 -12.64 1.12 18.50
CA VAL A 46 -11.81 0.68 17.38
C VAL A 46 -10.82 -0.39 17.85
N LYS A 47 -11.02 -1.62 17.39
CA LYS A 47 -10.01 -2.68 17.47
C LYS A 47 -9.23 -2.70 16.16
N LEU A 48 -7.94 -2.40 16.23
CA LEU A 48 -7.08 -2.41 15.05
C LEU A 48 -6.72 -3.87 14.70
N PRO A 49 -6.76 -4.25 13.41
CA PRO A 49 -6.36 -5.59 12.95
C PRO A 49 -4.84 -5.76 12.82
N TYR A 50 -4.06 -4.74 13.19
CA TYR A 50 -2.61 -4.69 13.11
C TYR A 50 -2.02 -4.10 14.39
N ASP A 51 -0.75 -4.38 14.64
CA ASP A 51 -0.04 -3.90 15.81
C ASP A 51 0.22 -2.39 15.75
N TYR A 52 0.08 -1.74 16.90
CA TYR A 52 0.37 -0.33 17.10
C TYR A 52 1.33 -0.16 18.28
N PRO A 53 2.38 0.70 18.19
CA PRO A 53 2.71 1.59 17.08
C PRO A 53 3.28 0.86 15.86
N VAL A 54 3.12 1.47 14.68
CA VAL A 54 3.63 0.92 13.41
C VAL A 54 5.16 0.86 13.44
N ALA A 55 5.72 -0.30 13.13
CA ALA A 55 7.16 -0.49 12.99
C ALA A 55 7.68 0.30 11.77
N LYS A 56 8.74 1.10 11.97
CA LYS A 56 9.41 1.79 10.88
C LYS A 56 10.20 0.79 10.03
N TYR A 57 10.29 1.07 8.74
CA TYR A 57 11.18 0.34 7.84
C TYR A 57 12.63 0.46 8.29
N GLY A 58 13.34 -0.66 8.22
CA GLY A 58 14.77 -0.73 8.43
C GLY A 58 15.54 -0.16 7.23
N PRO A 59 16.87 -0.01 7.36
CA PRO A 59 17.72 0.57 6.31
C PRO A 59 17.86 -0.30 5.05
N LYS A 60 17.38 -1.56 5.10
CA LYS A 60 17.39 -2.51 3.97
C LYS A 60 15.99 -2.84 3.47
N ASP A 61 14.95 -2.25 4.09
CA ASP A 61 13.58 -2.53 3.73
C ASP A 61 13.16 -1.54 2.64
N ASP A 62 12.73 -2.07 1.51
CA ASP A 62 12.13 -1.32 0.43
C ASP A 62 10.65 -1.69 0.32
N PRO A 63 9.77 -0.75 -0.06
CA PRO A 63 8.38 -1.06 -0.33
C PRO A 63 8.27 -2.09 -1.46
N TRP A 64 7.32 -3.02 -1.33
CA TRP A 64 7.02 -3.97 -2.39
C TRP A 64 6.39 -3.25 -3.60
N ILE A 65 6.95 -3.49 -4.78
CA ILE A 65 6.46 -2.97 -6.07
C ILE A 65 6.13 -4.18 -6.94
N CYS A 66 4.85 -4.44 -7.22
CA CYS A 66 4.49 -5.69 -7.91
C CYS A 66 4.97 -5.76 -9.36
N ASP A 67 5.33 -4.63 -9.96
CA ASP A 67 5.85 -4.55 -11.34
C ASP A 67 7.38 -4.71 -11.40
N MET A 68 8.03 -4.89 -10.24
CA MET A 68 9.46 -5.22 -10.14
C MET A 68 9.66 -6.73 -10.02
N SER A 69 10.72 -7.24 -10.62
CA SER A 69 11.15 -8.63 -10.45
C SER A 69 12.03 -8.79 -9.21
N TYR A 70 11.71 -9.75 -8.35
CA TYR A 70 12.50 -10.13 -7.17
C TYR A 70 13.01 -11.56 -7.35
N THR A 71 14.33 -11.71 -7.32
CA THR A 71 15.04 -12.99 -7.51
C THR A 71 15.24 -13.77 -6.21
N GLU A 72 14.95 -13.17 -5.06
CA GLU A 72 14.94 -13.89 -3.79
C GLU A 72 13.73 -14.83 -3.74
N ALA A 73 13.94 -16.00 -3.15
CA ALA A 73 12.88 -16.99 -3.00
C ALA A 73 11.90 -16.56 -1.91
N ASP A 74 10.61 -16.63 -2.22
CA ASP A 74 9.52 -16.36 -1.29
C ASP A 74 9.35 -17.50 -0.26
N SER A 75 8.31 -17.39 0.58
CA SER A 75 7.99 -18.41 1.59
C SER A 75 7.69 -19.80 1.01
N HIS A 76 7.44 -19.91 -0.30
CA HIS A 76 7.18 -21.14 -1.03
C HIS A 76 8.34 -21.55 -1.95
N GLY A 77 9.50 -20.90 -1.85
CA GLY A 77 10.67 -21.22 -2.67
C GLY A 77 10.57 -20.70 -4.12
N LYS A 78 9.63 -19.80 -4.43
CA LYS A 78 9.43 -19.26 -5.77
C LYS A 78 9.95 -17.83 -5.89
N GLN A 79 10.34 -17.43 -7.10
CA GLN A 79 10.75 -16.06 -7.41
C GLN A 79 9.59 -15.29 -8.03
N TRP A 80 9.53 -13.98 -7.77
CA TRP A 80 8.56 -13.09 -8.41
C TRP A 80 9.17 -12.46 -9.65
N ILE A 81 8.97 -13.06 -10.82
CA ILE A 81 9.49 -12.54 -12.09
C ILE A 81 8.35 -11.96 -12.91
N VAL A 82 8.39 -10.64 -13.11
CA VAL A 82 7.41 -9.93 -13.94
C VAL A 82 7.80 -10.08 -15.41
N SER A 83 6.93 -10.70 -16.21
CA SER A 83 7.10 -10.72 -17.67
C SER A 83 6.69 -9.38 -18.26
N ARG A 84 7.62 -8.63 -18.84
CA ARG A 84 7.26 -7.49 -19.70
C ARG A 84 6.65 -8.06 -20.98
N ARG A 85 5.38 -7.76 -21.25
CA ARG A 85 4.74 -7.98 -22.56
C ARG A 85 4.87 -6.72 -23.40
#